data_AF-A0A7C8AGU4-F1
#
_entry.id   AF-A0A7C8AGU4-F1
#
_cell.length_a   1.000
_cell.length_b   1.000
_cell.length_c   1.000
_cell.angle_alpha   90.00
_cell.angle_beta   90.00
_cell.angle_gamma   90.00
#
_symmetry.space_group_name_H-M   'P 1'
#
loop_
_entity.id
_entity.type
_entity.pdbx_description
1 polymer ?
#
loop_
_entity_poly.entity_id
_entity_poly.type
_entity_poly.pdbx_seq_one_letter_code
_entity_poly.pdbx_strand_id
1 'polypeptide(L)'
;MDTKFFDSLFEGDSANGVKLCLGLTGGDFWTRISGCQNLYRGPNSETIDFDTILATRQVVKDSITVPAFAAHQSLSSYVYVLRRANICGQEELTFRAVVKVSFDEQGNLIEPGCNEVFALTARQVAGPRVRLLWYYCSMGQGAEPVSFNVYWDGGTGEVDYEVASGRLDYTGPRYYSFETDVLTSDSYEFCVRAVSKDGRESNDLGSVRIQIRYSVPESVGLLHANVV
;
A
#
# COMPACT_ATOMS: atom_id res chain seq x y z
N MET A 1 -14.39 -14.67 -19.56
CA MET A 1 -13.36 -15.55 -18.97
C MET A 1 -12.02 -14.92 -19.31
N ASP A 2 -11.14 -14.75 -18.33
CA ASP A 2 -9.81 -14.16 -18.52
C ASP A 2 -8.99 -15.06 -19.47
N THR A 3 -8.25 -14.45 -20.40
CA THR A 3 -7.51 -15.13 -21.49
C THR A 3 -6.59 -16.22 -20.96
N LYS A 4 -5.90 -15.98 -19.83
CA LYS A 4 -5.01 -16.98 -19.23
C LYS A 4 -5.72 -18.27 -18.81
N PHE A 5 -6.99 -18.19 -18.41
CA PHE A 5 -7.82 -19.35 -18.06
C PHE A 5 -8.42 -20.00 -19.31
N PHE A 6 -8.77 -19.21 -20.32
CA PHE A 6 -9.27 -19.72 -21.60
C PHE A 6 -8.19 -20.54 -22.32
N ASP A 7 -6.98 -19.99 -22.42
CA ASP A 7 -5.84 -20.67 -23.03
C ASP A 7 -5.48 -21.94 -22.24
N SER A 8 -5.57 -21.88 -20.91
CA SER A 8 -5.38 -23.06 -20.05
C SER A 8 -6.40 -24.18 -20.25
N LEU A 9 -7.62 -23.85 -20.71
CA LEU A 9 -8.68 -24.83 -20.97
C LEU A 9 -8.51 -25.53 -22.32
N PHE A 10 -8.06 -24.82 -23.36
CA PHE A 10 -7.98 -25.37 -24.71
C PHE A 10 -6.56 -25.75 -25.15
N GLU A 11 -5.55 -25.15 -24.53
CA GLU A 11 -4.13 -25.41 -24.70
C GLU A 11 -3.53 -25.91 -23.38
N GLY A 12 -3.89 -27.14 -22.99
CA GLY A 12 -3.40 -27.75 -21.75
C GLY A 12 -1.86 -27.78 -21.62
N ASP A 13 -1.16 -27.77 -22.75
CA ASP A 13 0.31 -27.74 -22.85
C ASP A 13 0.93 -26.34 -22.65
N SER A 14 0.12 -25.29 -22.49
CA SER A 14 0.63 -23.95 -22.15
C SER A 14 1.20 -23.92 -20.72
N ALA A 15 2.14 -23.00 -20.48
CA ALA A 15 2.75 -22.85 -19.15
C ALA A 15 1.73 -22.56 -18.03
N ASN A 16 0.64 -21.86 -18.35
CA ASN A 16 -0.47 -21.62 -17.41
C ASN A 16 -1.42 -22.83 -17.33
N GLY A 17 -1.70 -23.50 -18.45
CA GLY A 17 -2.49 -24.73 -18.52
C GLY A 17 -1.97 -25.82 -17.61
N VAL A 18 -0.66 -26.08 -17.66
CA VAL A 18 0.03 -27.05 -16.78
C VAL A 18 -0.09 -26.65 -15.31
N LYS A 19 0.09 -25.37 -14.97
CA LYS A 19 0.05 -24.87 -13.57
C LYS A 19 -1.35 -24.99 -12.96
N LEU A 20 -2.37 -24.60 -13.72
CA LEU A 20 -3.77 -24.60 -13.31
C LEU A 20 -4.40 -26.00 -13.37
N CYS A 21 -3.87 -26.89 -14.20
CA CYS A 21 -4.36 -28.24 -14.43
C CYS A 21 -5.82 -28.24 -14.96
N LEU A 22 -6.13 -27.35 -15.92
CA LEU A 22 -7.49 -27.13 -16.43
C LEU A 22 -7.73 -27.60 -17.88
N GLY A 23 -6.77 -28.28 -18.52
CA GLY A 23 -6.87 -28.62 -19.95
C GLY A 23 -8.02 -29.58 -20.29
N LEU A 24 -9.01 -29.13 -21.08
CA LEU A 24 -10.10 -29.94 -21.63
C LEU A 24 -9.69 -30.68 -22.91
N THR A 25 -8.72 -30.14 -23.66
CA THR A 25 -8.23 -30.69 -24.93
C THR A 25 -6.71 -30.58 -24.99
N GLY A 26 -6.05 -31.60 -25.57
CA GLY A 26 -4.62 -31.53 -25.86
C GLY A 26 -3.67 -31.82 -24.68
N GLY A 27 -4.13 -32.41 -23.58
CA GLY A 27 -3.29 -32.82 -22.44
C GLY A 27 -4.04 -33.73 -21.46
N ASP A 28 -3.37 -34.17 -20.39
CA ASP A 28 -4.01 -34.98 -19.34
C ASP A 28 -4.89 -34.11 -18.41
N PHE A 29 -6.14 -34.53 -18.18
CA PHE A 29 -7.12 -33.79 -17.38
C PHE A 29 -6.92 -34.05 -15.88
N TRP A 30 -6.44 -33.04 -15.14
CA TRP A 30 -6.22 -33.10 -13.68
C TRP A 30 -6.87 -31.92 -12.95
N THR A 31 -8.19 -31.77 -13.04
CA THR A 31 -8.86 -30.65 -12.37
C THR A 31 -8.58 -30.62 -10.86
N ARG A 32 -8.20 -29.45 -10.35
CA ARG A 32 -8.03 -29.22 -8.91
C ARG A 32 -9.41 -29.05 -8.28
N ILE A 33 -9.99 -30.14 -7.78
CA ILE A 33 -11.35 -30.18 -7.19
C ILE A 33 -11.57 -29.24 -5.99
N SER A 34 -10.52 -28.68 -5.40
CA SER A 34 -10.59 -27.69 -4.30
C SER A 34 -10.24 -26.28 -4.75
N GLY A 35 -10.08 -26.05 -6.07
CA GLY A 35 -9.50 -24.82 -6.60
C GLY A 35 -7.99 -24.73 -6.39
N CYS A 36 -7.45 -23.53 -6.60
CA CYS A 36 -6.03 -23.26 -6.41
C CYS A 36 -5.75 -21.85 -5.89
N GLN A 37 -4.51 -21.62 -5.49
CA GLN A 37 -3.93 -20.33 -5.14
C GLN A 37 -2.87 -20.01 -6.20
N ASN A 38 -2.98 -18.86 -6.83
CA ASN A 38 -2.06 -18.34 -7.82
C ASN A 38 -1.24 -17.20 -7.23
N LEU A 39 0.09 -17.31 -7.34
CA LEU A 39 1.03 -16.28 -6.95
C LEU A 39 1.38 -15.42 -8.15
N TYR A 40 1.24 -14.11 -7.97
CA TYR A 40 1.59 -13.07 -8.93
C TYR A 40 2.69 -12.18 -8.35
N ARG A 41 3.37 -11.44 -9.23
CA ARG A 41 4.43 -10.51 -8.86
C ARG A 41 4.41 -9.27 -9.72
N GLY A 42 4.66 -8.12 -9.12
CA GLY A 42 4.96 -6.87 -9.81
C GLY A 42 6.00 -6.05 -9.05
N PRO A 43 6.50 -4.94 -9.62
CA PRO A 43 7.38 -4.01 -8.91
C PRO A 43 6.62 -3.16 -7.87
N ASN A 44 5.32 -2.93 -8.06
CA ASN A 44 4.43 -2.25 -7.11
C ASN A 44 2.99 -2.80 -7.24
N SER A 45 2.07 -2.30 -6.42
CA SER A 45 0.67 -2.75 -6.39
C SER A 45 -0.16 -2.39 -7.62
N GLU A 46 0.26 -1.38 -8.39
CA GLU A 46 -0.48 -0.88 -9.56
C GLU A 46 -0.09 -1.62 -10.85
N THR A 47 1.16 -2.11 -10.92
CA THR A 47 1.72 -2.73 -12.12
C THR A 47 2.00 -4.22 -11.90
N ILE A 48 1.15 -4.91 -11.14
CA ILE A 48 1.25 -6.37 -10.97
C ILE A 48 0.86 -7.06 -12.27
N ASP A 49 1.73 -7.96 -12.74
CA ASP A 49 1.42 -8.82 -13.86
C ASP A 49 0.50 -9.96 -13.38
N PHE A 50 -0.79 -9.84 -13.70
CA PHE A 50 -1.80 -10.85 -13.42
C PHE A 50 -1.97 -11.87 -14.54
N ASP A 51 -1.29 -11.69 -15.67
CA ASP A 51 -1.33 -12.60 -16.82
C ASP A 51 -0.30 -13.73 -16.64
N THR A 52 0.82 -13.44 -15.98
CA THR A 52 1.88 -14.40 -15.68
C THR A 52 1.73 -15.00 -14.28
N ILE A 53 1.25 -16.25 -14.20
CA ILE A 53 1.20 -17.00 -12.94
C ILE A 53 2.62 -17.44 -12.55
N LEU A 54 3.16 -16.95 -11.44
CA LEU A 54 4.50 -17.31 -10.98
C LEU A 54 4.53 -18.71 -10.37
N ALA A 55 3.54 -19.03 -9.53
CA ALA A 55 3.39 -20.33 -8.89
C ALA A 55 1.91 -20.63 -8.63
N THR A 56 1.55 -21.92 -8.62
CA THR A 56 0.20 -22.37 -8.26
C THR A 56 0.26 -23.45 -7.20
N ARG A 57 -0.65 -23.40 -6.23
CA ARG A 57 -0.79 -24.42 -5.18
C ARG A 57 -2.26 -24.75 -4.92
N GLN A 58 -2.53 -25.91 -4.30
CA GLN A 58 -3.88 -26.21 -3.82
C GLN A 58 -4.25 -25.31 -2.64
N VAL A 59 -5.54 -24.95 -2.52
CA VAL A 59 -6.06 -24.02 -1.49
C VAL A 59 -5.87 -24.53 -0.06
N VAL A 60 -5.77 -25.84 0.16
CA VAL A 60 -5.62 -26.47 1.48
C VAL A 60 -4.26 -26.25 2.17
N LYS A 61 -3.35 -25.51 1.54
CA LYS A 61 -2.05 -25.17 2.13
C LYS A 61 -2.01 -23.69 2.49
N ASP A 62 -1.50 -23.41 3.68
CA ASP A 62 -1.46 -22.06 4.25
C ASP A 62 -0.26 -21.23 3.76
N SER A 63 0.56 -21.79 2.86
CA SER A 63 1.74 -21.13 2.33
C SER A 63 1.94 -21.42 0.85
N ILE A 64 2.61 -20.50 0.17
CA ILE A 64 3.15 -20.72 -1.17
C ILE A 64 4.61 -20.24 -1.15
N THR A 65 5.48 -20.96 -1.86
CA THR A 65 6.90 -20.63 -1.93
C THR A 65 7.16 -19.93 -3.25
N VAL A 66 7.87 -18.81 -3.20
CA VAL A 66 8.35 -18.13 -4.41
C VAL A 66 9.33 -19.08 -5.12
N PRO A 67 9.12 -19.42 -6.40
CA PRO A 67 10.00 -20.35 -7.10
C PRO A 67 11.44 -19.82 -7.20
N ALA A 68 12.42 -20.71 -7.14
CA ALA A 68 13.85 -20.33 -7.21
C ALA A 68 14.24 -19.64 -8.53
N PHE A 69 13.49 -19.86 -9.61
CA PHE A 69 13.72 -19.17 -10.89
C PHE A 69 13.24 -17.71 -10.88
N ALA A 70 12.43 -17.32 -9.89
CA ALA A 70 11.94 -15.95 -9.77
C ALA A 70 13.04 -15.06 -9.17
N ALA A 71 13.99 -14.66 -10.03
CA ALA A 71 15.11 -13.83 -9.61
C ALA A 71 14.65 -12.53 -8.94
N HIS A 72 15.43 -12.08 -7.96
CA HIS A 72 15.31 -10.79 -7.28
C HIS A 72 16.59 -10.00 -7.52
N GLN A 73 16.45 -8.70 -7.72
CA GLN A 73 17.60 -7.81 -7.88
C GLN A 73 17.95 -7.16 -6.53
N SER A 74 19.23 -6.88 -6.29
CA SER A 74 19.65 -6.01 -5.19
C SER A 74 19.03 -4.62 -5.33
N LEU A 75 18.81 -3.92 -4.22
CA LEU A 75 18.18 -2.59 -4.19
C LEU A 75 16.82 -2.53 -4.90
N SER A 76 16.07 -3.63 -4.90
CA SER A 76 14.76 -3.69 -5.53
C SER A 76 13.68 -4.08 -4.53
N SER A 77 12.44 -3.73 -4.84
CA SER A 77 11.27 -4.20 -4.12
C SER A 77 10.29 -4.86 -5.08
N TYR A 78 9.58 -5.86 -4.59
CA TYR A 78 8.53 -6.54 -5.33
C TYR A 78 7.28 -6.66 -4.47
N VAL A 79 6.13 -6.61 -5.12
CA VAL A 79 4.83 -6.89 -4.53
C VAL A 79 4.37 -8.25 -5.03
N TYR A 80 4.12 -9.16 -4.09
CA TYR A 80 3.55 -10.47 -4.34
C TYR A 80 2.07 -10.47 -3.98
N VAL A 81 1.25 -11.06 -4.83
CA VAL A 81 -0.19 -11.20 -4.58
C VAL A 81 -0.61 -12.65 -4.74
N LEU A 82 -1.34 -13.14 -3.75
CA LEU A 82 -1.99 -14.43 -3.79
C LEU A 82 -3.47 -14.26 -4.11
N ARG A 83 -3.95 -14.87 -5.20
CA ARG A 83 -5.38 -14.96 -5.52
C ARG A 83 -5.82 -16.41 -5.52
N ARG A 84 -7.07 -16.66 -5.11
CA ARG A 84 -7.66 -17.99 -5.20
C ARG A 84 -8.47 -18.10 -6.47
N ALA A 85 -8.40 -19.23 -7.15
CA ALA A 85 -9.33 -19.59 -8.21
C ALA A 85 -10.14 -20.81 -7.78
N ASN A 86 -11.45 -20.76 -7.99
CA ASN A 86 -12.34 -21.88 -7.71
C ASN A 86 -12.25 -22.97 -8.80
N ILE A 87 -13.01 -24.05 -8.65
CA ILE A 87 -13.04 -25.19 -9.58
C ILE A 87 -13.53 -24.83 -10.99
N CYS A 88 -14.18 -23.68 -11.15
CA CYS A 88 -14.70 -23.20 -12.42
C CYS A 88 -13.70 -22.28 -13.14
N GLY A 89 -12.48 -22.10 -12.62
CA GLY A 89 -11.50 -21.16 -13.15
C GLY A 89 -11.85 -19.69 -12.89
N GLN A 90 -12.74 -19.41 -11.93
CA GLN A 90 -13.04 -18.05 -11.52
C GLN A 90 -12.08 -17.62 -10.40
N GLU A 91 -11.27 -16.62 -10.68
CA GLU A 91 -10.30 -16.05 -9.76
C GLU A 91 -10.88 -14.91 -8.91
N GLU A 92 -10.48 -14.86 -7.64
CA GLU A 92 -10.75 -13.75 -6.74
C GLU A 92 -10.00 -12.49 -7.22
N LEU A 93 -10.71 -11.38 -7.37
CA LEU A 93 -10.12 -10.08 -7.76
C LEU A 93 -9.71 -9.22 -6.55
N THR A 94 -9.51 -9.85 -5.39
CA THR A 94 -9.16 -9.12 -4.16
C THR A 94 -7.65 -9.05 -3.95
N PHE A 95 -7.21 -8.06 -3.18
CA PHE A 95 -5.83 -7.88 -2.73
C PHE A 95 -5.65 -8.30 -1.26
N ARG A 96 -6.43 -9.28 -0.79
CA ARG A 96 -6.43 -9.65 0.64
C ARG A 96 -5.12 -10.28 1.12
N ALA A 97 -4.33 -10.84 0.21
CA ALA A 97 -3.04 -11.45 0.50
C ALA A 97 -1.96 -10.84 -0.40
N VAL A 98 -1.56 -9.61 -0.06
CA VAL A 98 -0.44 -8.90 -0.67
C VAL A 98 0.72 -8.90 0.32
N VAL A 99 1.95 -9.04 -0.17
CA VAL A 99 3.17 -8.84 0.61
C VAL A 99 4.16 -8.03 -0.22
N LYS A 100 4.70 -6.95 0.35
CA LYS A 100 5.86 -6.22 -0.22
C LYS A 100 7.13 -6.81 0.37
N VAL A 101 8.08 -7.17 -0.48
CA VAL A 101 9.43 -7.58 -0.08
C VAL A 101 10.44 -6.64 -0.71
N SER A 102 11.49 -6.31 0.04
CA SER A 102 12.55 -5.42 -0.40
C SER A 102 13.90 -6.09 -0.19
N PHE A 103 14.87 -5.75 -1.03
CA PHE A 103 16.20 -6.34 -1.01
C PHE A 103 17.27 -5.25 -0.88
N ASP A 104 18.31 -5.53 -0.08
CA ASP A 104 19.44 -4.63 0.14
C ASP A 104 20.44 -4.67 -1.03
N GLU A 105 21.55 -3.95 -0.90
CA GLU A 105 22.65 -3.90 -1.88
C GLU A 105 23.30 -5.26 -2.14
N GLN A 106 23.23 -6.18 -1.18
CA GLN A 106 23.79 -7.52 -1.28
C GLN A 106 22.73 -8.54 -1.77
N GLY A 107 21.49 -8.10 -2.00
CA GLY A 107 20.38 -8.95 -2.39
C GLY A 107 19.79 -9.77 -1.24
N ASN A 108 20.09 -9.42 0.02
CA ASN A 108 19.41 -10.03 1.16
C ASN A 108 18.04 -9.39 1.35
N LEU A 109 17.12 -10.17 1.89
CA LEU A 109 15.79 -9.67 2.23
C LEU A 109 15.90 -8.66 3.37
N ILE A 110 15.40 -7.45 3.13
CA ILE A 110 15.20 -6.44 4.16
C ILE A 110 13.96 -6.84 4.96
N GLU A 111 14.13 -6.95 6.27
CA GLU A 111 13.02 -7.26 7.16
C GLU A 111 11.91 -6.21 6.97
N PRO A 112 10.67 -6.63 6.66
CA PRO A 112 9.67 -5.69 6.19
C PRO A 112 9.19 -4.83 7.37
N GLY A 113 9.28 -3.51 7.21
CA GLY A 113 8.88 -2.55 8.23
C GLY A 113 7.36 -2.35 8.30
N CYS A 114 6.95 -1.31 9.04
CA CYS A 114 5.58 -0.83 8.98
C CYS A 114 5.22 -0.35 7.57
N ASN A 115 3.94 -0.42 7.23
CA ASN A 115 3.46 0.18 5.99
C ASN A 115 3.57 1.70 6.04
N GLU A 116 3.57 2.27 4.85
CA GLU A 116 3.48 3.69 4.60
C GLU A 116 2.05 4.18 4.91
N VAL A 117 1.89 5.45 5.27
CA VAL A 117 0.57 6.05 5.42
C VAL A 117 0.03 6.44 4.04
N PHE A 118 -1.28 6.29 3.85
CA PHE A 118 -1.93 6.63 2.58
C PHE A 118 -2.66 7.96 2.68
N ALA A 119 -2.70 8.69 1.57
CA ALA A 119 -3.50 9.90 1.40
C ALA A 119 -3.27 10.93 2.53
N LEU A 120 -2.00 11.14 2.92
CA LEU A 120 -1.64 12.18 3.87
C LEU A 120 -2.03 13.54 3.29
N THR A 121 -2.90 14.25 4.00
CA THR A 121 -3.39 15.58 3.64
C THR A 121 -3.24 16.52 4.82
N ALA A 122 -3.03 17.80 4.53
CA ALA A 122 -2.97 18.87 5.51
C ALA A 122 -4.06 19.90 5.19
N ARG A 123 -4.76 20.36 6.23
CA ARG A 123 -5.76 21.41 6.12
C ARG A 123 -5.63 22.39 7.28
N GLN A 124 -5.61 23.69 6.98
CA GLN A 124 -5.70 24.72 8.00
C GLN A 124 -7.10 24.67 8.64
N VAL A 125 -7.15 24.62 9.97
CA VAL A 125 -8.39 24.67 10.76
C VAL A 125 -8.54 26.06 11.40
N ALA A 126 -9.33 26.21 12.47
CA ALA A 126 -9.54 27.51 13.10
C ALA A 126 -8.21 28.11 13.59
N GLY A 127 -7.93 29.36 13.18
CA GLY A 127 -6.66 30.04 13.48
C GLY A 127 -5.49 29.50 12.64
N PRO A 128 -4.24 29.63 13.11
CA PRO A 128 -3.07 29.17 12.38
C PRO A 128 -2.68 27.73 12.78
N ARG A 129 -3.68 26.86 12.98
CA ARG A 129 -3.45 25.43 13.25
C ARG A 129 -3.67 24.61 12.00
N VAL A 130 -2.96 23.50 11.90
CA VAL A 130 -3.10 22.53 10.82
C VAL A 130 -3.65 21.24 11.38
N ARG A 131 -4.62 20.65 10.68
CA ARG A 131 -5.02 19.27 10.87
C ARG A 131 -4.45 18.42 9.75
N LEU A 132 -3.68 17.42 10.13
CA LEU A 132 -3.26 16.33 9.27
C LEU A 132 -4.32 15.23 9.30
N LEU A 133 -4.56 14.62 8.14
CA LEU A 133 -5.45 13.46 7.99
C LEU A 133 -4.77 12.46 7.07
N TRP A 134 -4.70 11.20 7.50
CA TRP A 134 -4.17 10.10 6.71
C TRP A 134 -4.97 8.81 6.96
N TYR A 135 -4.84 7.85 6.05
CA TYR A 135 -5.40 6.51 6.19
C TYR A 135 -4.26 5.50 6.40
N TYR A 136 -4.47 4.54 7.29
CA TYR A 136 -3.55 3.42 7.45
C TYR A 136 -4.22 2.10 7.11
N CYS A 137 -3.57 1.30 6.25
CA CYS A 137 -4.03 -0.01 5.83
C CYS A 137 -2.96 -1.07 6.15
N SER A 138 -3.38 -2.20 6.72
CA SER A 138 -2.52 -3.35 7.00
C SER A 138 -2.26 -4.26 5.78
N MET A 139 -2.78 -3.90 4.61
CA MET A 139 -2.55 -4.67 3.39
C MET A 139 -1.08 -4.60 2.97
N GLY A 140 -0.41 -5.74 2.76
CA GLY A 140 1.01 -5.73 2.40
C GLY A 140 1.98 -5.57 3.58
N GLN A 141 1.46 -5.52 4.81
CA GLN A 141 2.22 -5.14 6.00
C GLN A 141 3.32 -6.13 6.38
N GLY A 142 4.52 -5.59 6.59
CA GLY A 142 5.65 -6.30 7.18
C GLY A 142 5.57 -6.43 8.69
N ALA A 143 5.40 -5.29 9.35
CA ALA A 143 5.32 -5.18 10.80
C ALA A 143 4.11 -4.34 11.24
N GLU A 144 3.45 -4.76 12.32
CA GLU A 144 2.36 -3.99 12.94
C GLU A 144 2.89 -2.72 13.63
N PRO A 145 2.36 -1.52 13.34
CA PRO A 145 2.75 -0.33 14.06
C PRO A 145 2.14 -0.34 15.45
N VAL A 146 2.85 0.28 16.38
CA VAL A 146 2.34 0.60 17.70
C VAL A 146 1.95 2.08 17.80
N SER A 147 2.51 2.93 16.94
CA SER A 147 2.20 4.35 16.90
C SER A 147 2.57 4.98 15.56
N PHE A 148 2.21 6.25 15.40
CA PHE A 148 2.65 7.13 14.32
C PHE A 148 3.42 8.31 14.93
N ASN A 149 4.57 8.62 14.38
CA ASN A 149 5.30 9.85 14.67
C ASN A 149 4.98 10.87 13.58
N VAL A 150 4.71 12.11 13.99
CA VAL A 150 4.48 13.25 13.12
C VAL A 150 5.71 14.13 13.16
N TYR A 151 6.24 14.46 11.99
CA TYR A 151 7.39 15.30 11.77
C TYR A 151 6.99 16.52 10.96
N TRP A 152 7.80 17.57 11.08
CA TRP A 152 7.60 18.80 10.34
C TRP A 152 8.91 19.54 10.16
N ASP A 153 8.92 20.52 9.26
CA ASP A 153 10.09 21.35 8.97
C ASP A 153 10.27 22.55 9.91
N GLY A 154 9.32 22.80 10.81
CA GLY A 154 9.32 23.98 11.67
C GLY A 154 9.36 25.31 10.91
N GLY A 155 9.01 25.33 9.61
CA GLY A 155 9.13 26.49 8.73
C GLY A 155 10.54 26.73 8.15
N THR A 156 11.48 25.78 8.33
CA THR A 156 12.84 25.89 7.78
C THR A 156 12.95 25.42 6.33
N GLY A 157 11.95 24.66 5.85
CA GLY A 157 11.96 24.00 4.54
C GLY A 157 12.64 22.62 4.55
N GLU A 158 13.18 22.15 5.67
CA GLU A 158 13.74 20.80 5.84
C GLU A 158 13.12 20.10 7.05
N VAL A 159 12.58 18.89 6.85
CA VAL A 159 11.92 18.13 7.91
C VAL A 159 12.94 17.56 8.88
N ASP A 160 12.83 17.90 10.17
CA ASP A 160 13.62 17.30 11.24
C ASP A 160 12.99 15.96 11.65
N TYR A 161 13.70 14.85 11.37
CA TYR A 161 13.27 13.49 11.71
C TYR A 161 13.80 13.01 13.08
N GLU A 162 14.63 13.79 13.77
CA GLU A 162 15.16 13.44 15.09
C GLU A 162 14.15 13.78 16.19
N VAL A 163 13.30 14.79 15.97
CA VAL A 163 12.33 15.28 16.96
C VAL A 163 10.91 15.29 16.39
N ALA A 164 10.11 14.30 16.79
CA ALA A 164 8.69 14.24 16.43
C ALA A 164 7.90 15.40 17.08
N SER A 165 7.10 16.12 16.28
CA SER A 165 6.18 17.15 16.78
C SER A 165 4.97 16.55 17.51
N GLY A 166 4.68 15.27 17.26
CA GLY A 166 3.58 14.58 17.89
C GLY A 166 3.64 13.08 17.69
N ARG A 167 2.91 12.35 18.53
CA ARG A 167 2.80 10.89 18.48
C ARG A 167 1.35 10.47 18.68
N LEU A 168 0.88 9.53 17.86
CA LEU A 168 -0.46 8.93 17.97
C LEU A 168 -0.36 7.42 18.11
N ASP A 169 -1.08 6.84 19.06
CA ASP A 169 -1.15 5.38 19.19
C ASP A 169 -1.90 4.74 18.03
N TYR A 170 -1.40 3.60 17.57
CA TYR A 170 -2.10 2.79 16.58
C TYR A 170 -3.23 2.01 17.24
N THR A 171 -4.42 2.09 16.64
CA THR A 171 -5.62 1.41 17.14
C THR A 171 -6.34 0.64 16.03
N GLY A 172 -5.60 0.15 15.03
CA GLY A 172 -6.14 -0.61 13.91
C GLY A 172 -6.28 0.17 12.59
N PRO A 173 -6.70 -0.49 11.49
CA PRO A 173 -6.83 0.14 10.18
C PRO A 173 -7.99 1.14 10.14
N ARG A 174 -7.69 2.43 9.96
CA ARG A 174 -8.68 3.53 9.91
C ARG A 174 -8.05 4.83 9.41
N TYR A 175 -8.87 5.88 9.34
CA TYR A 175 -8.38 7.25 9.25
C TYR A 175 -7.87 7.74 10.61
N TYR A 176 -6.74 8.43 10.57
CA TYR A 176 -6.09 9.06 11.71
C TYR A 176 -5.96 10.56 11.45
N SER A 177 -5.98 11.34 12.52
CA SER A 177 -5.79 12.78 12.45
C SER A 177 -4.90 13.29 13.57
N PHE A 178 -4.16 14.35 13.27
CA PHE A 178 -3.32 15.06 14.23
C PHE A 178 -3.53 16.56 14.03
N GLU A 179 -3.71 17.32 15.11
CA GLU A 179 -3.81 18.78 15.06
C GLU A 179 -2.56 19.38 15.67
N THR A 180 -1.92 20.30 14.94
CA THR A 180 -0.74 21.01 15.41
C THR A 180 -1.11 22.06 16.46
N ASP A 181 -0.10 22.52 17.18
CA ASP A 181 -0.17 23.80 17.87
C ASP A 181 -0.30 24.97 16.87
N VAL A 182 -0.41 26.18 17.43
CA VAL A 182 -0.45 27.44 16.68
C VAL A 182 0.86 27.64 15.94
N LEU A 183 0.79 27.69 14.60
CA LEU A 183 1.94 27.94 13.72
C LEU A 183 2.05 29.42 13.36
N THR A 184 3.16 29.85 12.76
CA THR A 184 3.32 31.20 12.21
C THR A 184 2.84 31.28 10.76
N SER A 185 2.85 32.48 10.16
CA SER A 185 2.42 32.69 8.77
C SER A 185 3.52 32.25 7.82
N ASP A 186 3.59 30.94 7.56
CA ASP A 186 4.61 30.38 6.67
C ASP A 186 4.10 29.16 5.90
N SER A 187 4.94 28.65 5.01
CA SER A 187 4.81 27.33 4.42
C SER A 187 5.43 26.30 5.37
N TYR A 188 4.74 25.18 5.54
CA TYR A 188 5.22 24.05 6.33
C TYR A 188 5.12 22.77 5.52
N GLU A 189 6.08 21.89 5.76
CA GLU A 189 6.10 20.51 5.27
C GLU A 189 5.95 19.55 6.44
N PHE A 190 5.03 18.59 6.30
CA PHE A 190 4.75 17.57 7.31
C PHE A 190 5.00 16.17 6.76
N CYS A 191 5.47 15.27 7.60
CA CYS A 191 5.61 13.85 7.30
C CYS A 191 5.05 13.02 8.45
N VAL A 192 4.51 11.83 8.15
CA VAL A 192 3.99 10.91 9.17
C VAL A 192 4.58 9.54 8.93
N ARG A 193 5.21 8.96 9.96
CA ARG A 193 5.82 7.63 9.89
C ARG A 193 5.21 6.67 10.88
N ALA A 194 4.93 5.45 10.42
CA ALA A 194 4.45 4.38 11.26
C ALA A 194 5.62 3.74 12.00
N VAL A 195 5.48 3.51 13.31
CA VAL A 195 6.54 3.00 14.18
C VAL A 195 6.18 1.60 14.65
N SER A 196 7.07 0.62 14.41
CA SER A 196 6.87 -0.77 14.83
C SER A 196 7.09 -0.94 16.33
N LYS A 197 6.73 -2.13 16.85
CA LYS A 197 6.98 -2.49 18.25
C LYS A 197 8.47 -2.42 18.64
N ASP A 198 9.37 -2.68 17.70
CA ASP A 198 10.83 -2.62 17.92
C ASP A 198 11.41 -1.21 17.72
N GLY A 199 10.55 -0.20 17.53
CA GLY A 199 10.95 1.19 17.36
C GLY A 199 11.44 1.55 15.96
N ARG A 200 11.29 0.65 14.98
CA ARG A 200 11.65 0.94 13.58
C ARG A 200 10.54 1.72 12.90
N GLU A 201 10.91 2.76 12.17
CA GLU A 201 9.95 3.57 11.41
C GLU A 201 9.79 3.07 9.97
N SER A 202 8.65 3.39 9.36
CA SER A 202 8.48 3.27 7.91
C SER A 202 9.47 4.17 7.18
N ASN A 203 10.12 3.65 6.14
CA ASN A 203 11.16 4.35 5.38
C ASN A 203 10.64 5.44 4.42
N ASP A 204 9.32 5.62 4.33
CA ASP A 204 8.74 6.58 3.39
C ASP A 204 8.92 8.03 3.85
N LEU A 205 9.11 8.89 2.86
CA LEU A 205 9.26 10.33 2.97
C LEU A 205 8.00 11.06 2.51
N GLY A 206 6.91 10.35 2.22
CA GLY A 206 5.61 10.91 1.89
C GLY A 206 5.31 12.13 2.76
N SER A 207 5.32 13.30 2.12
CA SER A 207 5.20 14.58 2.78
C SER A 207 4.03 15.36 2.20
N VAL A 208 3.49 16.27 3.00
CA VAL A 208 2.46 17.21 2.57
C VAL A 208 2.87 18.63 2.93
N ARG A 209 2.74 19.53 1.97
CA ARG A 209 2.99 20.95 2.16
C ARG A 209 1.69 21.73 2.33
N ILE A 210 1.72 22.74 3.19
CA ILE A 210 0.62 23.67 3.39
C ILE A 210 1.15 25.09 3.62
N GLN A 211 0.41 26.09 3.14
CA GLN A 211 0.66 27.50 3.43
C GLN A 211 -0.37 27.98 4.47
N ILE A 212 0.10 28.53 5.59
CA ILE A 212 -0.77 29.11 6.61
C ILE A 212 -1.15 30.54 6.21
N ARG A 213 -2.45 30.82 6.20
CA ARG A 213 -2.98 32.16 5.91
C ARG A 213 -3.62 32.73 7.16
N TYR A 214 -3.17 33.92 7.56
CA TYR A 214 -3.72 34.65 8.72
C TYR A 214 -4.89 35.54 8.37
N SER A 215 -5.16 35.75 7.08
CA SER A 215 -6.27 36.57 6.64
C SER A 215 -7.57 35.95 7.14
N VAL A 216 -8.15 36.54 8.20
CA VAL A 216 -9.59 36.51 8.39
C VAL A 216 -10.16 36.94 7.03
N PRO A 217 -11.05 36.16 6.40
CA PRO A 217 -11.73 36.64 5.22
C PRO A 217 -12.25 38.04 5.56
N GLU A 218 -11.84 39.07 4.82
CA GLU A 218 -12.48 40.38 4.95
C GLU A 218 -13.98 40.08 4.93
N SER A 219 -14.67 40.47 6.01
CA SER A 219 -16.06 40.15 6.24
C SER A 219 -16.83 40.20 4.93
N VAL A 220 -17.62 39.18 4.60
CA VAL A 220 -18.45 39.21 3.39
C VAL A 220 -19.26 40.50 3.45
N GLY A 221 -18.92 41.47 2.59
CA GLY A 221 -19.66 42.70 2.48
C GLY A 221 -21.07 42.33 2.08
N LEU A 222 -22.04 42.48 2.99
CA LEU A 222 -23.45 42.36 2.66
C LEU A 222 -23.76 43.45 1.63
N LEU A 223 -23.88 43.06 0.37
CA LEU A 223 -24.35 43.94 -0.69
C LEU A 223 -25.79 44.34 -0.37
N HIS A 224 -25.98 45.59 0.01
CA HIS A 224 -27.31 46.17 0.12
C HIS A 224 -27.85 46.46 -1.28
N ALA A 225 -28.90 45.75 -1.69
CA ALA A 225 -29.68 46.12 -2.87
C ALA A 225 -30.61 47.28 -2.50
N ASN A 226 -30.38 48.45 -3.07
CA ASN A 226 -31.36 49.52 -3.06
C ASN A 226 -32.37 49.25 -4.19
N VAL A 227 -33.65 49.18 -3.85
CA VAL A 227 -34.73 49.19 -4.84
C VAL A 227 -34.88 50.62 -5.33
N VAL A 228 -34.71 50.83 -6.65
CA VAL A 228 -35.01 52.09 -7.34
C VAL A 228 -36.46 52.07 -7.81
#